data_AF-A0A183V9C9-F1
#
_entry.id   AF-A0A183V9C9-F1
#
_cell.length_a   1.000
_cell.length_b   1.000
_cell.length_c   1.000
_cell.angle_alpha   90.00
_cell.angle_beta   90.00
_cell.angle_gamma   90.00
#
_symmetry.space_group_name_H-M   'P 1'
#
loop_
_entity.id
_entity.type
_entity.pdbx_description
1 polymer ?
#
loop_
_entity_poly.entity_id
_entity_poly.type
_entity_poly.pdbx_seq_one_letter_code
_entity_poly.pdbx_strand_id
1 'polypeptide(L)'
;MTVKSKHSKKPIVEPPFLNGTIMWRYLGVLTRSQAENAVKAPTEFRLYHQWEPTESLDDDARLPLTIIYRSSRNNLFHWLVRTMGEFVEDDLSKPKEFVIRGYYIEDGGPMFPNLSTLVQFYENHSYNRNGYIDVFTVPNR
;
A
#
# COMPACT_ATOMS: atom_id res chain seq x y z
N MET A 1 2.20 31.91 25.21
CA MET A 1 2.71 30.53 25.17
C MET A 1 2.96 30.18 23.71
N THR A 2 4.22 30.14 23.29
CA THR A 2 4.59 29.87 21.90
C THR A 2 4.57 28.37 21.70
N VAL A 3 3.54 27.83 21.03
CA VAL A 3 3.47 26.43 20.64
C VAL A 3 4.59 26.21 19.62
N LYS A 4 5.71 25.63 20.05
CA LYS A 4 6.75 25.15 19.14
C LYS A 4 6.09 24.11 18.23
N SER A 5 5.93 24.44 16.96
CA SER A 5 5.64 23.46 15.91
C SER A 5 6.68 22.36 16.01
N LYS A 6 6.29 21.19 16.53
CA LYS A 6 7.10 19.99 16.39
C LYS A 6 7.07 19.68 14.90
N HIS A 7 8.11 20.07 14.18
CA HIS A 7 8.32 19.55 12.84
C HIS A 7 8.51 18.03 12.98
N SER A 8 7.44 17.28 12.75
CA SER A 8 7.46 15.83 12.73
C SER A 8 8.46 15.41 11.66
N LYS A 9 9.59 14.84 12.08
CA LYS A 9 10.60 14.32 11.17
C LYS A 9 9.99 13.15 10.40
N LYS A 10 10.24 13.08 9.09
CA LYS A 10 9.78 11.98 8.26
C LYS A 10 10.27 10.64 8.86
N PRO A 11 9.37 9.69 9.12
CA PRO A 11 9.72 8.40 9.69
C PRO A 11 10.60 7.60 8.74
N ILE A 12 11.49 6.79 9.33
CA ILE A 12 12.30 5.81 8.60
C ILE A 12 11.61 4.48 8.76
N VAL A 13 11.27 3.83 7.65
CA VAL A 13 10.65 2.50 7.63
C VAL A 13 11.46 1.56 6.78
N GLU A 14 11.44 0.28 7.15
CA GLU A 14 12.00 -0.76 6.31
C GLU A 14 11.18 -0.88 5.01
N PRO A 15 11.84 -0.92 3.84
CA PRO A 15 11.16 -1.17 2.57
C PRO A 15 10.43 -2.52 2.61
N PRO A 16 9.25 -2.62 1.98
CA PRO A 16 8.55 -3.89 1.90
C PRO A 16 9.35 -4.87 1.03
N PHE A 17 9.24 -6.16 1.34
CA PHE A 17 9.90 -7.21 0.55
C PHE A 17 9.25 -7.31 -0.84
N LEU A 18 10.01 -6.92 -1.86
CA LEU A 18 9.62 -6.96 -3.27
C LEU A 18 10.70 -7.70 -4.07
N ASN A 19 10.28 -8.49 -5.07
CA ASN A 19 11.19 -9.13 -6.00
C ASN A 19 12.03 -8.07 -6.74
N GLY A 20 13.31 -8.38 -6.99
CA GLY A 20 14.29 -7.42 -7.55
C GLY A 20 13.82 -6.69 -8.82
N THR A 21 13.03 -7.35 -9.67
CA THR A 21 12.51 -6.78 -10.93
C THR A 21 11.45 -5.69 -10.74
N ILE A 22 10.81 -5.62 -9.57
CA ILE A 22 9.73 -4.68 -9.25
C ILE A 22 10.07 -3.75 -8.08
N MET A 23 11.28 -3.82 -7.51
CA MET A 23 11.67 -2.95 -6.38
C MET A 23 11.53 -1.46 -6.71
N TRP A 24 11.80 -1.07 -7.96
CA TRP A 24 11.66 0.30 -8.46
C TRP A 24 10.20 0.83 -8.43
N ARG A 25 9.21 -0.03 -8.17
CA ARG A 25 7.81 0.36 -7.97
C ARG A 25 7.57 0.99 -6.60
N TYR A 26 8.45 0.76 -5.63
CA TYR A 26 8.37 1.34 -4.30
C TYR A 26 9.00 2.74 -4.27
N LEU A 27 8.23 3.74 -3.82
CA LEU A 27 8.62 5.15 -3.76
C LEU A 27 9.17 5.57 -2.39
N GLY A 28 9.19 4.68 -1.41
CA GLY A 28 9.55 5.03 -0.04
C GLY A 28 8.36 5.51 0.79
N VAL A 29 8.66 6.27 1.85
CA VAL A 29 7.66 6.99 2.65
C VAL A 29 7.30 8.27 1.93
N LEU A 30 6.02 8.59 1.74
CA LEU A 30 5.58 9.84 1.10
C LEU A 30 4.28 10.33 1.74
N THR A 31 4.04 11.64 1.66
CA THR A 31 2.67 12.16 1.82
C THR A 31 1.82 11.82 0.60
N ARG A 32 0.50 11.90 0.73
CA ARG A 32 -0.40 11.67 -0.41
C ARG A 32 -0.04 12.52 -1.63
N SER A 33 0.13 13.83 -1.42
CA SER A 33 0.48 14.77 -2.51
C SER A 33 1.85 14.49 -3.14
N GLN A 34 2.84 14.04 -2.37
CA GLN A 34 4.13 13.64 -2.91
C GLN A 34 4.01 12.42 -3.83
N ALA A 35 3.19 11.43 -3.45
CA ALA A 35 2.94 10.26 -4.28
C ALA A 35 2.23 10.65 -5.59
N GLU A 36 1.21 11.51 -5.53
CA GLU A 36 0.46 12.00 -6.71
C GLU A 36 1.37 12.72 -7.71
N ASN A 37 2.37 13.47 -7.23
CA ASN A 37 3.36 14.14 -8.07
C ASN A 37 4.41 13.19 -8.68
N ALA A 38 4.67 12.05 -8.03
CA ALA A 38 5.64 11.06 -8.49
C ALA A 38 5.08 10.19 -9.64
N VAL A 39 3.77 9.90 -9.62
CA VAL A 39 3.09 9.09 -10.64
C VAL A 39 2.60 9.99 -11.76
N LYS A 40 3.26 9.94 -12.93
CA LYS A 40 3.01 10.87 -14.04
C LYS A 40 2.37 10.22 -15.25
N ALA A 41 2.77 8.99 -15.57
CA ALA A 41 2.32 8.32 -16.78
C ALA A 41 0.89 7.77 -16.61
N PRO A 42 0.03 7.86 -17.63
CA PRO A 42 -1.24 7.14 -17.62
C PRO A 42 -1.02 5.65 -17.38
N THR A 43 -1.94 5.03 -16.65
CA THR A 43 -1.87 3.62 -16.22
C THR A 43 -0.67 3.28 -15.33
N GLU A 44 0.04 4.28 -14.80
CA GLU A 44 1.16 4.06 -13.90
C GLU A 44 0.69 3.67 -12.51
N PHE A 45 1.39 2.69 -11.96
CA PHE A 45 1.14 2.09 -10.66
C PHE A 45 2.43 2.11 -9.83
N ARG A 46 2.32 2.54 -8.57
CA ARG A 46 3.42 2.59 -7.59
C ARG A 46 2.93 2.22 -6.19
N LEU A 47 3.89 1.96 -5.32
CA LEU A 47 3.68 1.63 -3.91
C LEU A 47 4.45 2.62 -3.03
N TYR A 48 3.87 3.04 -1.91
CA TYR A 48 4.54 3.90 -0.94
C TYR A 48 3.97 3.68 0.46
N HIS A 49 4.76 4.02 1.48
CA HIS A 49 4.24 4.13 2.85
C HIS A 49 3.66 5.53 3.02
N GLN A 50 2.37 5.62 3.30
CA GLN A 50 1.71 6.90 3.49
C GLN A 50 2.02 7.47 4.87
N TRP A 51 2.51 8.71 4.87
CA TRP A 51 2.82 9.46 6.08
C TRP A 51 2.13 10.82 6.03
N GLU A 52 1.36 11.14 7.06
CA GLU A 52 0.76 12.46 7.23
C GLU A 52 1.43 13.20 8.40
N PRO A 53 2.13 14.32 8.16
CA PRO A 53 2.89 15.04 9.19
C PRO A 53 2.03 15.58 10.35
N THR A 54 0.72 15.71 10.13
CA THR A 54 -0.27 16.20 11.09
C THR A 54 -0.72 15.14 12.08
N GLU A 55 -0.48 13.87 11.79
CA GLU A 55 -0.83 12.76 12.67
C GLU A 55 0.34 12.49 13.63
N SER A 56 0.06 12.43 14.93
CA SER A 56 1.03 11.91 15.88
C SER A 56 1.16 10.42 15.64
N LEU A 57 2.31 9.98 15.14
CA LEU A 57 2.65 8.58 15.14
C LEU A 57 2.97 8.18 16.59
N ASP A 58 2.27 7.18 17.09
CA ASP A 58 2.78 6.45 18.26
C ASP A 58 4.12 5.83 17.88
N ASP A 59 5.02 5.62 18.86
CA ASP A 59 6.36 5.07 18.59
C ASP A 59 6.31 3.68 17.91
N ASP A 60 5.19 2.96 18.05
CA ASP A 60 4.92 1.65 17.44
C ASP A 60 4.05 1.70 16.18
N ALA A 61 3.64 2.89 15.73
CA ALA A 61 2.73 3.04 14.60
C ALA A 61 3.41 2.65 13.27
N ARG A 62 3.01 1.50 12.72
CA ARG A 62 3.40 1.09 11.37
C ARG A 62 2.68 1.96 10.36
N LEU A 63 3.43 2.60 9.46
CA LEU A 63 2.84 3.39 8.39
C LEU A 63 2.02 2.49 7.45
N PRO A 64 0.84 2.93 7.00
CA PRO A 64 0.05 2.18 6.05
C PRO A 64 0.76 2.09 4.70
N LEU A 65 0.88 0.86 4.21
CA LEU A 65 1.35 0.61 2.86
C LEU A 65 0.22 0.88 1.87
N THR A 66 0.48 1.74 0.89
CA THR A 66 -0.53 2.29 0.00
C THR A 66 -0.09 2.18 -1.45
N ILE A 67 -1.00 1.74 -2.30
CA ILE A 67 -0.86 1.79 -3.75
C ILE A 67 -1.35 3.14 -4.23
N ILE A 68 -0.62 3.73 -5.16
CA ILE A 68 -1.12 4.84 -5.98
C ILE A 68 -1.20 4.38 -7.44
N TYR A 69 -2.35 4.64 -8.05
CA TYR A 69 -2.63 4.32 -9.44
C TYR A 69 -3.16 5.55 -10.18
N ARG A 70 -2.60 5.84 -11.35
CA ARG A 70 -3.11 6.84 -12.28
C ARG A 70 -3.84 6.13 -13.42
N SER A 71 -5.14 6.32 -13.55
CA SER A 71 -5.92 5.74 -14.65
C SER A 71 -5.55 6.31 -16.02
N SER A 72 -6.03 5.67 -17.08
CA SER A 72 -5.91 6.18 -18.46
C SER A 72 -6.53 7.57 -18.67
N ARG A 73 -7.50 7.95 -17.82
CA ARG A 73 -8.15 9.27 -17.80
C ARG A 73 -7.52 10.25 -16.82
N ASN A 74 -6.36 9.93 -16.27
CA ASN A 74 -5.62 10.73 -15.28
C ASN A 74 -6.30 10.89 -13.91
N ASN A 75 -7.36 10.13 -13.62
CA ASN A 75 -7.87 10.02 -12.25
C ASN A 75 -6.83 9.30 -11.38
N LEU A 76 -6.61 9.80 -10.16
CA LEU A 76 -5.68 9.25 -9.19
C LEU A 76 -6.44 8.47 -8.11
N PHE A 77 -5.95 7.27 -7.82
CA PHE A 77 -6.51 6.36 -6.83
C PHE A 77 -5.45 5.99 -5.81
N HIS A 78 -5.89 5.88 -4.56
CA HIS A 78 -5.06 5.45 -3.46
C HIS A 78 -5.75 4.30 -2.76
N TRP A 79 -5.11 3.14 -2.72
CA TRP A 79 -5.67 1.94 -2.12
C TRP A 79 -4.74 1.42 -1.03
N LEU A 80 -5.29 1.22 0.17
CA LEU A 80 -4.54 0.62 1.25
C LEU A 80 -4.26 -0.85 0.95
N VAL A 81 -3.02 -1.26 1.14
CA VAL A 81 -2.64 -2.67 1.13
C VAL A 81 -2.88 -3.22 2.53
N ARG A 82 -3.79 -4.18 2.63
CA ARG A 82 -4.14 -4.87 3.86
C ARG A 82 -3.48 -6.25 3.87
N THR A 83 -3.18 -6.73 5.06
CA THR A 83 -2.72 -8.10 5.29
C THR A 83 -3.84 -8.90 5.95
N MET A 84 -3.97 -10.16 5.56
CA MET A 84 -4.71 -11.16 6.32
C MET A 84 -3.70 -12.16 6.85
N GLY A 85 -3.91 -12.63 8.08
CA GLY A 85 -3.03 -13.56 8.74
C GLY A 85 -3.68 -14.12 9.98
N GLU A 86 -2.94 -14.96 10.68
CA GLU A 86 -3.39 -15.55 11.93
C GLU A 86 -2.26 -15.50 12.96
N PHE A 87 -2.64 -15.44 14.23
CA PHE A 87 -1.68 -15.61 15.31
C PHE A 87 -1.42 -17.09 15.48
N VAL A 88 -0.16 -17.50 15.30
CA VAL A 88 0.27 -18.88 15.54
C VAL A 88 0.91 -18.92 16.92
N GLU A 89 0.41 -19.81 17.77
CA GLU A 89 1.02 -20.15 19.06
C GLU A 89 2.04 -21.27 18.82
N ASP A 90 3.29 -21.03 19.19
CA ASP A 90 4.33 -22.07 19.21
C ASP A 90 4.29 -22.70 20.61
N ASP A 91 4.09 -24.02 20.69
CA ASP A 91 3.78 -24.80 21.92
C ASP A 91 4.89 -24.77 23.01
N LEU A 92 5.95 -23.98 22.82
CA LEU A 92 7.04 -23.82 23.77
C LEU A 92 7.50 -22.35 23.80
N SER A 93 6.96 -21.59 24.76
CA SER A 93 7.58 -20.38 25.35
C SER A 93 7.82 -19.16 24.44
N LYS A 94 7.36 -19.12 23.19
CA LYS A 94 7.55 -17.97 22.30
C LYS A 94 6.33 -17.04 22.27
N PRO A 95 6.54 -15.73 22.06
CA PRO A 95 5.46 -14.78 21.83
C PRO A 95 4.64 -15.17 20.59
N LYS A 96 3.31 -14.97 20.64
CA LYS A 96 2.40 -15.21 19.50
C LYS A 96 2.89 -14.42 18.29
N GLU A 97 3.23 -15.11 17.21
CA GLU A 97 3.67 -14.49 15.97
C GLU A 97 2.47 -14.34 15.02
N PHE A 98 2.29 -13.15 14.45
CA PHE A 98 1.28 -12.94 13.41
C PHE A 98 1.84 -13.36 12.05
N VAL A 99 1.39 -14.51 11.55
CA VAL A 99 1.81 -15.04 10.26
C VAL A 99 0.90 -14.48 9.18
N ILE A 100 1.48 -13.68 8.27
CA ILE A 100 0.75 -13.15 7.11
C ILE A 100 0.45 -14.30 6.14
N ARG A 101 -0.84 -14.52 5.88
CA ARG A 101 -1.36 -15.50 4.92
C ARG A 101 -1.61 -14.88 3.54
N GLY A 102 -1.84 -13.58 3.48
CA GLY A 102 -1.97 -12.89 2.21
C GLY A 102 -2.08 -11.37 2.30
N TYR A 103 -1.97 -10.75 1.13
CA TYR A 103 -2.06 -9.32 0.88
C TYR A 103 -3.22 -9.07 -0.09
N TYR A 104 -3.97 -8.01 0.15
CA TYR A 104 -5.05 -7.56 -0.71
C TYR A 104 -5.19 -6.04 -0.63
N ILE A 105 -5.91 -5.44 -1.58
CA ILE A 105 -6.23 -4.01 -1.52
C ILE A 105 -7.60 -3.83 -0.87
N GLU A 106 -7.73 -2.79 -0.04
CA GLU A 106 -8.94 -2.53 0.75
C GLU A 106 -10.21 -2.37 -0.10
N ASP A 107 -10.09 -1.81 -1.31
CA ASP A 107 -11.20 -1.54 -2.22
C ASP A 107 -11.75 -2.81 -2.92
N GLY A 108 -11.31 -3.99 -2.47
CA GLY A 108 -11.66 -5.29 -3.03
C GLY A 108 -10.60 -5.82 -4.01
N GLY A 109 -10.59 -7.12 -4.26
CA GLY A 109 -9.53 -7.70 -5.07
C GLY A 109 -9.28 -9.18 -4.82
N PRO A 110 -8.39 -9.81 -5.62
CA PRO A 110 -7.84 -11.10 -5.26
C PRO A 110 -6.84 -10.91 -4.10
N MET A 111 -6.74 -11.94 -3.27
CA MET A 111 -5.70 -12.03 -2.25
C MET A 111 -4.48 -12.75 -2.82
N PHE A 112 -3.29 -12.27 -2.48
CA PHE A 112 -2.03 -12.82 -2.94
C PHE A 112 -1.14 -13.23 -1.77
N PRO A 113 -0.36 -14.32 -1.90
CA PRO A 113 0.47 -14.83 -0.80
C PRO A 113 1.63 -13.89 -0.43
N ASN A 114 2.03 -13.00 -1.34
CA ASN A 114 3.07 -12.01 -1.09
C ASN A 114 2.80 -10.73 -1.89
N LEU A 115 3.44 -9.65 -1.45
CA LEU A 115 3.28 -8.32 -2.04
C LEU A 115 3.79 -8.23 -3.49
N SER A 116 4.82 -9.01 -3.85
CA SER A 116 5.35 -8.99 -5.22
C SER A 116 4.32 -9.49 -6.22
N THR A 117 3.63 -10.58 -5.91
CA THR A 117 2.56 -11.13 -6.75
C THR A 117 1.38 -10.17 -6.83
N LEU A 118 1.04 -9.47 -5.74
CA LEU A 118 0.02 -8.42 -5.75
C LEU A 118 0.40 -7.30 -6.73
N VAL A 119 1.61 -6.74 -6.60
CA VAL A 119 2.08 -5.65 -7.47
C VAL A 119 2.10 -6.08 -8.94
N GLN A 120 2.61 -7.27 -9.24
CA GLN A 120 2.64 -7.80 -10.60
C GLN A 120 1.24 -8.04 -11.18
N PHE A 121 0.29 -8.49 -10.37
CA PHE A 121 -1.09 -8.66 -10.82
C PHE A 121 -1.68 -7.32 -11.25
N TYR A 122 -1.60 -6.31 -10.39
CA TYR A 122 -2.16 -4.98 -10.62
C TYR A 122 -1.40 -4.16 -11.68
N GLU A 123 -0.16 -4.52 -11.99
CA GLU A 123 0.59 -3.98 -13.13
C GLU A 123 0.06 -4.50 -14.48
N ASN A 124 -0.40 -5.76 -14.53
CA ASN A 124 -0.75 -6.45 -15.78
C ASN A 124 -2.26 -6.56 -16.04
N HIS A 125 -3.12 -6.27 -15.06
CA HIS A 125 -4.57 -6.38 -15.22
C HIS A 125 -5.21 -5.05 -15.63
N SER A 126 -6.20 -5.14 -16.50
CA SER A 126 -6.88 -3.98 -17.09
C SER A 126 -7.93 -3.42 -16.13
N TYR A 127 -7.68 -2.22 -15.61
CA TYR A 127 -8.69 -1.38 -14.97
C TYR A 127 -9.62 -0.81 -16.05
N ASN A 128 -10.86 -0.48 -15.71
CA ASN A 128 -11.69 0.25 -16.66
C ASN A 128 -11.12 1.65 -16.92
N ARG A 129 -11.60 2.34 -17.97
CA ARG A 129 -11.04 3.66 -18.36
C ARG A 129 -11.08 4.69 -17.22
N ASN A 130 -11.99 4.54 -16.26
CA ASN A 130 -12.11 5.42 -15.11
C ASN A 130 -11.17 5.05 -13.96
N GLY A 131 -10.59 3.85 -13.97
CA GLY A 131 -9.64 3.34 -12.98
C GLY A 131 -10.23 2.43 -11.92
N TYR A 132 -11.51 2.06 -12.03
CA TYR A 132 -12.11 1.06 -11.14
C TYR A 132 -11.60 -0.35 -11.50
N ILE A 133 -11.45 -1.18 -10.47
CA ILE A 133 -11.02 -2.56 -10.60
C ILE A 133 -12.16 -3.36 -11.25
N ASP A 134 -12.03 -3.63 -12.54
CA ASP A 134 -13.12 -4.16 -13.40
C ASP A 134 -13.33 -5.68 -13.28
N VAL A 135 -12.61 -6.35 -12.36
CA VAL A 135 -12.52 -7.81 -12.29
C VAL A 135 -13.43 -8.44 -11.21
N PHE A 136 -14.10 -7.63 -10.36
CA PHE A 136 -14.93 -8.15 -9.25
C PHE A 136 -16.42 -7.81 -9.33
N THR A 137 -16.84 -7.01 -10.31
CA THR A 137 -18.26 -6.78 -10.56
C THR A 137 -18.78 -7.89 -11.47
N VAL A 138 -19.35 -8.94 -10.87
CA VAL A 138 -20.33 -9.76 -11.58
C VAL A 138 -21.49 -8.82 -11.92
N PRO A 139 -21.94 -8.70 -13.19
CA PRO A 139 -23.11 -7.91 -13.50
C PRO A 139 -24.28 -8.51 -12.73
N ASN A 140 -24.88 -7.74 -11.81
CA ASN A 140 -26.19 -8.07 -11.29
C ASN A 140 -27.14 -8.10 -12.49
N ARG A 141 -27.55 -9.30 -12.88
CA ARG A 141 -28.66 -9.52 -13.81
C ARG A 141 -29.97 -9.21 -13.13
#